data_AF-W1XP02-F1
#
_entry.id   AF-W1XP02-F1
#
_cell.length_a   1.000
_cell.length_b   1.000
_cell.length_c   1.000
_cell.angle_alpha   90.00
_cell.angle_beta   90.00
_cell.angle_gamma   90.00
#
_symmetry.space_group_name_H-M   'P 1'
#
loop_
_entity.id
_entity.type
_entity.pdbx_description
1 polymer ?
#
loop_
_entity_poly.entity_id
_entity_poly.type
_entity_poly.pdbx_seq_one_letter_code
_entity_poly.pdbx_strand_id
1 'polypeptide(L)'
;GLTATPFRLGKGWIYQFHYHGMVRGDEKALFRDCIYELPLRYMIKHGYLTPPERLDMPVVQYDFSRLQAQSNGLFSEADLNRELKKQQRITPHIISQIMEFAATRKGVMIFAATVEHAKEIVGLL
;
A
#
# COMPACT_ATOMS: atom_id res chain seq x y z
N GLY A 1 -22.42 -7.81 5.90
CA GLY A 1 -21.15 -7.98 5.15
C GLY A 1 -19.99 -7.70 6.09
N LEU A 2 -18.81 -8.22 5.81
CA LEU A 2 -17.59 -7.96 6.58
C LEU A 2 -16.56 -7.26 5.67
N THR A 3 -15.78 -6.34 6.23
CA THR A 3 -14.69 -5.67 5.52
C THR A 3 -13.58 -5.31 6.51
N ALA A 4 -12.33 -5.32 6.05
CA ALA A 4 -11.20 -4.72 6.77
C ALA A 4 -10.91 -3.28 6.30
N THR A 5 -11.50 -2.86 5.18
CA THR A 5 -11.28 -1.56 4.54
C THR A 5 -12.62 -0.94 4.15
N PRO A 6 -13.29 -0.22 5.07
CA PRO A 6 -14.63 0.31 4.86
C PRO A 6 -14.69 1.54 3.95
N PHE A 7 -13.56 2.18 3.67
CA PHE A 7 -13.45 3.28 2.71
C PHE A 7 -12.79 2.81 1.41
N ARG A 8 -13.37 3.17 0.26
CA ARG A 8 -12.86 2.84 -1.06
C ARG A 8 -12.52 4.12 -1.83
N LEU A 9 -11.31 4.19 -2.38
CA LEU A 9 -10.93 5.29 -3.27
C LEU A 9 -11.93 5.42 -4.43
N GLY A 10 -12.35 6.66 -4.71
CA GLY A 10 -13.34 6.99 -5.75
C GLY A 10 -14.80 6.65 -5.41
N LYS A 11 -15.09 5.83 -4.40
CA LYS A 11 -16.45 5.43 -4.01
C LYS A 11 -16.86 5.87 -2.60
N GLY A 12 -15.91 6.24 -1.75
CA GLY A 12 -16.17 6.66 -0.38
C GLY A 12 -16.44 5.49 0.57
N TRP A 13 -17.17 5.78 1.65
CA TRP A 13 -17.56 4.78 2.65
C TRP A 13 -18.58 3.80 2.10
N ILE A 14 -18.41 2.51 2.41
CA ILE A 14 -19.36 1.47 1.98
C ILE A 14 -20.61 1.41 2.87
N TYR A 15 -20.69 2.21 3.94
CA TYR A 15 -21.84 2.28 4.83
C TYR A 15 -22.28 3.73 5.10
N GLN A 16 -23.57 3.95 5.32
CA GLN A 16 -24.13 5.29 5.56
C GLN A 16 -24.00 5.71 7.03
N PHE A 17 -24.44 4.89 7.97
CA PHE A 17 -24.48 5.21 9.41
C PHE A 17 -23.51 4.35 10.20
N HIS A 18 -22.78 4.96 11.12
CA HIS A 18 -21.93 4.28 12.10
C HIS A 18 -22.70 4.06 13.41
N TYR A 19 -22.48 2.94 14.11
CA TYR A 19 -23.15 2.63 15.38
C TYR A 19 -22.91 3.65 16.51
N HIS A 20 -21.91 4.53 16.37
CA HIS A 20 -21.71 5.69 17.25
C HIS A 20 -22.53 6.94 16.84
N GLY A 21 -23.55 6.79 15.99
CA GLY A 21 -24.44 7.88 15.58
C GLY A 21 -23.85 8.84 14.54
N MET A 22 -22.74 8.47 13.89
CA MET A 22 -22.10 9.30 12.85
C MET A 22 -22.62 8.93 11.46
N VAL A 23 -22.83 9.92 10.60
CA VAL A 23 -23.03 9.70 9.16
C VAL A 23 -21.66 9.69 8.47
N ARG A 24 -21.40 8.69 7.63
CA ARG A 24 -20.10 8.48 6.94
C ARG A 24 -20.27 8.48 5.42
N GLY A 25 -21.05 7.56 4.90
CA GLY A 25 -21.39 7.47 3.47
C GLY A 25 -22.67 8.22 3.13
N ASP A 26 -23.05 8.16 1.86
CA ASP A 26 -24.31 8.70 1.35
C ASP A 26 -25.39 7.62 1.21
N GLU A 27 -26.54 8.01 0.68
CA GLU A 27 -27.68 7.12 0.39
C GLU A 27 -27.38 6.04 -0.67
N LYS A 28 -26.27 6.14 -1.40
CA LYS A 28 -25.81 5.15 -2.39
C LYS A 28 -24.83 4.14 -1.79
N ALA A 29 -24.52 4.24 -0.51
CA ALA A 29 -23.66 3.29 0.19
C ALA A 29 -24.23 1.86 0.09
N LEU A 30 -23.34 0.88 -0.03
CA LEU A 30 -23.72 -0.54 -0.18
C LEU A 30 -24.45 -1.10 1.05
N PHE A 31 -24.10 -0.59 2.23
CA PHE A 31 -24.71 -0.95 3.50
C PHE A 31 -25.32 0.28 4.15
N ARG A 32 -26.46 0.11 4.83
CA ARG A 32 -27.06 1.20 5.60
C ARG A 32 -26.29 1.46 6.89
N ASP A 33 -26.05 0.40 7.67
CA ASP A 33 -25.55 0.49 9.04
C ASP A 33 -24.23 -0.28 9.22
N CYS A 34 -23.20 0.37 9.78
CA CYS A 34 -22.05 -0.27 10.40
C CYS A 34 -22.37 -0.52 11.87
N ILE A 35 -22.78 -1.75 12.17
CA ILE A 35 -23.25 -2.15 13.51
C ILE A 35 -22.13 -2.46 14.50
N TYR A 36 -20.91 -2.65 14.01
CA TYR A 36 -19.73 -2.92 14.82
C TYR A 36 -18.46 -2.62 14.02
N GLU A 37 -17.44 -2.07 14.68
CA GLU A 37 -16.11 -1.87 14.13
C GLU A 37 -15.06 -2.14 15.22
N LEU A 38 -13.97 -2.81 14.84
CA LEU A 38 -12.80 -3.00 15.70
C LEU A 38 -11.59 -2.33 15.05
N PRO A 39 -11.17 -1.12 15.50
CA PRO A 39 -10.07 -0.39 14.86
C PRO A 39 -8.71 -1.07 15.00
N LEU A 40 -7.84 -0.96 13.98
CA LEU A 40 -6.46 -1.49 14.04
C LEU A 40 -5.68 -0.98 15.26
N ARG A 41 -5.84 0.30 15.62
CA ARG A 41 -5.20 0.89 16.81
C ARG A 41 -5.60 0.16 18.09
N TYR A 42 -6.87 -0.24 18.21
CA TYR A 42 -7.33 -1.04 19.35
C TYR A 42 -6.65 -2.41 19.35
N MET A 43 -6.62 -3.08 18.20
CA MET A 43 -6.03 -4.41 18.06
C MET A 43 -4.53 -4.42 18.39
N ILE A 44 -3.78 -3.41 17.94
CA ILE A 44 -2.36 -3.23 18.26
C ILE A 44 -2.19 -2.96 19.76
N LYS A 45 -2.97 -2.03 20.33
CA LYS A 45 -2.89 -1.67 21.76
C LYS A 45 -3.09 -2.88 22.69
N HIS A 46 -3.94 -3.82 22.30
CA HIS A 46 -4.26 -5.01 23.12
C HIS A 46 -3.50 -6.27 22.69
N GLY A 47 -2.49 -6.16 21.81
CA GLY A 47 -1.62 -7.28 21.45
C GLY A 47 -2.25 -8.32 20.50
N TYR A 48 -3.39 -8.02 19.88
CA TYR A 48 -3.99 -8.88 18.85
C TYR A 48 -3.29 -8.75 17.49
N LEU A 49 -2.62 -7.61 17.24
CA LEU A 49 -1.83 -7.37 16.03
C LEU A 49 -0.44 -6.83 16.39
N THR A 50 0.54 -7.14 15.54
CA THR A 50 1.89 -6.62 15.65
C THR A 50 1.93 -5.13 15.28
N PRO A 51 2.52 -4.26 16.14
CA PRO A 51 2.73 -2.86 15.78
C PRO A 51 3.68 -2.74 14.58
N PRO A 52 3.35 -1.91 13.57
CA PRO A 52 4.23 -1.68 12.44
C PRO A 52 5.41 -0.80 12.86
N GLU A 53 6.62 -1.18 12.43
CA GLU A 53 7.82 -0.35 12.53
C GLU A 53 8.12 0.25 11.16
N ARG A 54 8.15 1.59 11.07
CA ARG A 54 8.51 2.29 9.82
C ARG A 54 9.97 2.69 9.91
N LEU A 55 10.80 2.12 9.05
CA LEU A 55 12.20 2.48 8.91
C LEU A 55 12.33 3.59 7.87
N ASP A 56 12.96 4.70 8.25
CA ASP A 56 13.36 5.75 7.32
C ASP A 56 14.68 5.35 6.64
N MET A 57 14.59 4.80 5.43
CA MET A 57 15.75 4.27 4.69
C MET A 57 16.50 5.42 3.99
N PRO A 58 17.81 5.63 4.23
CA PRO A 58 18.58 6.71 3.61
C PRO A 58 18.85 6.47 2.09
N VAL A 59 18.35 7.40 1.27
CA VAL A 59 18.88 7.94 -0.02
C VAL A 59 19.09 7.00 -1.22
N VAL A 60 18.39 5.88 -1.34
CA VAL A 60 18.20 5.24 -2.65
C VAL A 60 16.71 5.10 -2.92
N GLN A 61 16.18 6.07 -3.68
CA GLN A 61 14.77 6.13 -4.04
C GLN A 61 14.63 6.35 -5.55
N TYR A 62 13.58 5.78 -6.12
CA TYR A 62 13.14 6.16 -7.45
C TYR A 62 12.55 7.57 -7.42
N ASP A 63 12.89 8.38 -8.42
CA ASP A 63 12.20 9.62 -8.70
C ASP A 63 11.02 9.37 -9.64
N PHE A 64 9.80 9.50 -9.13
CA PHE A 64 8.55 9.40 -9.90
C PHE A 64 7.87 10.76 -10.10
N SER A 65 8.54 11.88 -9.77
CA SER A 65 7.95 13.23 -9.83
C SER A 65 7.43 13.62 -11.21
N ARG A 66 7.93 12.98 -12.26
CA ARG A 66 7.54 13.21 -13.66
C ARG A 66 6.35 12.38 -14.12
N LEU A 67 5.88 11.43 -13.32
CA LEU A 67 4.71 10.62 -13.66
C LEU A 67 3.43 11.43 -13.43
N GLN A 68 2.57 11.44 -14.44
CA GLN A 68 1.24 12.01 -14.35
C GLN A 68 0.23 10.89 -14.13
N ALA A 69 -0.62 11.04 -13.11
CA ALA A 69 -1.75 10.15 -12.92
C ALA A 69 -2.76 10.36 -14.05
N GLN A 70 -3.35 9.26 -14.53
CA GLN A 70 -4.47 9.30 -15.45
C GLN A 70 -5.71 9.90 -14.75
N SER A 71 -6.77 10.16 -15.52
CA SER A 71 -8.02 10.74 -15.00
C SER A 71 -8.70 9.90 -13.91
N ASN A 72 -8.38 8.61 -13.80
CA ASN A 72 -8.83 7.70 -12.76
C ASN A 72 -7.94 7.69 -11.50
N GLY A 73 -6.89 8.52 -11.46
CA GLY A 73 -5.92 8.61 -10.35
C GLY A 73 -4.85 7.52 -10.34
N LEU A 74 -4.82 6.63 -11.34
CA LEU A 74 -3.80 5.57 -11.47
C LEU A 74 -2.69 5.98 -12.44
N PHE A 75 -1.50 5.43 -12.24
CA PHE A 75 -0.38 5.59 -13.17
C PHE A 75 -0.43 4.53 -14.27
N SER A 76 -0.06 4.91 -15.49
CA SER A 76 0.11 3.96 -16.60
C SER A 76 1.26 3.01 -16.32
N GLU A 77 1.05 1.71 -16.48
CA GLU A 77 2.10 0.70 -16.35
C GLU A 77 3.26 0.95 -17.33
N ALA A 78 2.95 1.38 -18.55
CA ALA A 78 3.97 1.71 -19.55
C ALA A 78 4.83 2.92 -19.13
N ASP A 79 4.23 3.91 -18.47
CA ASP A 79 4.94 5.08 -17.96
C ASP A 79 5.81 4.71 -16.75
N LEU A 80 5.27 3.88 -15.84
CA LEU A 80 6.03 3.31 -14.72
C LEU A 80 7.26 2.52 -15.20
N ASN A 81 7.07 1.59 -16.13
CA ASN A 81 8.17 0.80 -16.69
C ASN A 81 9.24 1.68 -17.35
N ARG A 82 8.82 2.70 -18.09
CA ARG A 82 9.73 3.65 -18.73
C ARG A 82 10.52 4.45 -17.69
N GLU A 83 9.90 4.89 -16.61
CA GLU A 83 10.58 5.68 -15.57
C GLU A 83 11.52 4.81 -14.73
N LEU A 84 11.13 3.57 -14.43
CA LEU A 84 11.99 2.57 -13.79
C LEU A 84 13.22 2.24 -14.63
N LYS A 85 13.05 2.04 -15.96
CA LYS A 85 14.18 1.77 -16.87
C LYS A 85 15.21 2.89 -16.92
N LYS A 86 14.79 4.16 -16.87
CA LYS A 86 15.72 5.31 -16.79
C LYS A 86 16.56 5.28 -15.51
N GLN A 87 16.06 4.61 -14.48
CA GLN A 87 16.61 4.53 -13.14
C GLN A 87 17.01 3.10 -12.76
N GLN A 88 17.29 2.24 -13.74
CA GLN A 88 17.52 0.81 -13.52
C GLN A 88 18.69 0.51 -12.57
N ARG A 89 19.65 1.43 -12.45
CA ARG A 89 20.77 1.29 -11.49
C ARG A 89 20.34 1.39 -10.03
N ILE A 90 19.14 1.88 -9.74
CA ILE A 90 18.61 2.04 -8.39
C ILE A 90 18.14 0.70 -7.81
N THR A 91 17.48 -0.15 -8.61
CA THR A 91 16.93 -1.44 -8.15
C THR A 91 17.98 -2.35 -7.48
N PRO A 92 19.18 -2.57 -8.06
CA PRO A 92 20.22 -3.38 -7.41
C PRO A 92 20.65 -2.86 -6.04
N HIS A 93 20.76 -1.53 -5.87
CA HIS A 93 21.11 -0.93 -4.59
C HIS A 93 20.01 -1.10 -3.55
N ILE A 94 18.74 -0.93 -3.93
CA ILE A 94 17.59 -1.16 -3.04
C ILE A 94 17.55 -2.64 -2.60
N ILE A 95 17.74 -3.58 -3.54
CA ILE A 95 17.71 -5.02 -3.21
C ILE A 95 18.88 -5.40 -2.31
N SER A 96 20.08 -4.91 -2.57
CA SER A 96 21.24 -5.13 -1.70
C SER A 96 20.97 -4.68 -0.26
N GLN A 97 20.37 -3.50 -0.09
CA GLN A 97 19.97 -3.00 1.22
C GLN A 97 18.86 -3.87 1.85
N ILE A 98 17.83 -4.26 1.09
CA ILE A 98 16.78 -5.15 1.61
C ILE A 98 17.38 -6.46 2.12
N MET A 99 18.32 -7.07 1.39
CA MET A 99 18.97 -8.33 1.80
C MET A 99 19.74 -8.17 3.12
N GLU A 100 20.45 -7.06 3.31
CA GLU A 100 21.15 -6.76 4.56
C GLU A 100 20.18 -6.67 5.75
N PHE A 101 19.11 -5.90 5.61
CA PHE A 101 18.10 -5.74 6.66
C PHE A 101 17.28 -7.02 6.91
N ALA A 102 17.17 -7.87 5.88
CA ALA A 102 16.45 -9.13 5.91
C ALA A 102 17.22 -10.27 6.57
N ALA A 103 18.53 -10.15 6.79
CA ALA A 103 19.40 -11.24 7.24
C ALA A 103 18.92 -11.95 8.53
N THR A 104 18.22 -11.22 9.41
CA THR A 104 17.68 -11.75 10.68
C THR A 104 16.17 -12.04 10.64
N ARG A 105 15.53 -11.88 9.48
CA ARG A 105 14.09 -11.99 9.31
C ARG A 105 13.72 -13.39 8.82
N LYS A 106 12.50 -13.84 9.14
CA LYS A 106 11.98 -15.16 8.73
C LYS A 106 11.37 -15.16 7.32
N GLY A 107 11.18 -13.99 6.73
CA GLY A 107 10.59 -13.82 5.41
C GLY A 107 10.48 -12.34 5.05
N VAL A 108 10.48 -12.06 3.75
CA VAL A 108 10.38 -10.71 3.18
C VAL A 108 9.34 -10.74 2.07
N MET A 109 8.47 -9.73 2.06
CA MET A 109 7.53 -9.49 0.97
C MET A 109 7.91 -8.16 0.30
N ILE A 110 8.15 -8.20 -1.01
CA ILE A 110 8.50 -7.03 -1.81
C ILE A 110 7.34 -6.74 -2.78
N PHE A 111 6.81 -5.52 -2.71
CA PHE A 111 5.77 -5.05 -3.64
C PHE A 111 6.42 -4.28 -4.78
N ALA A 112 6.38 -4.85 -5.98
CA ALA A 112 6.87 -4.21 -7.19
C ALA A 112 5.77 -3.36 -7.86
N ALA A 113 6.18 -2.29 -8.53
CA ALA A 113 5.25 -1.38 -9.22
C ALA A 113 4.62 -1.99 -10.48
N THR A 114 5.31 -2.91 -11.15
CA THR A 114 4.88 -3.57 -12.40
C THR A 114 5.37 -5.02 -12.44
N VAL A 115 4.85 -5.82 -13.38
CA VAL A 115 5.31 -7.21 -13.58
C VAL A 115 6.76 -7.25 -14.07
N GLU A 116 7.17 -6.32 -14.94
CA GLU A 116 8.57 -6.22 -15.40
C GLU A 116 9.51 -5.90 -14.25
N HIS A 117 9.13 -4.97 -13.37
CA HIS A 117 9.89 -4.63 -12.17
C HIS A 117 10.01 -5.82 -11.21
N ALA A 118 8.93 -6.59 -11.03
CA ALA A 118 8.98 -7.81 -10.22
C ALA A 118 10.00 -8.82 -10.77
N LYS A 119 10.07 -9.00 -12.10
CA LYS A 119 11.06 -9.88 -12.73
C LYS A 119 12.49 -9.38 -12.53
N GLU A 120 12.72 -8.07 -12.64
CA GLU A 120 14.02 -7.46 -12.35
C GLU A 120 14.44 -7.72 -10.90
N ILE A 121 13.54 -7.47 -9.94
CA ILE A 121 13.78 -7.72 -8.51
C ILE A 121 14.13 -9.18 -8.26
N VAL A 122 13.37 -10.12 -8.82
CA VAL A 122 13.62 -11.57 -8.64
C VAL A 122 14.98 -11.98 -9.22
N GLY A 123 15.46 -11.33 -10.29
CA GLY A 123 16.79 -11.59 -10.83
C GLY A 123 17.95 -11.05 -9.98
N LEU A 124 17.66 -10.24 -8.96
CA LEU A 124 18.63 -9.62 -8.04
C LEU A 124 18.64 -10.27 -6.64
N LEU A 125 17.67 -11.13 -6.34
CA LEU A 125 17.55 -11.90 -5.08
C LEU A 125 18.31 -13.23 -5.18
#